data_AF-A0A6V2MT65-F1
#
_entry.id   AF-A0A6V2MT65-F1
#
_cell.length_a   1.000
_cell.length_b   1.000
_cell.length_c   1.000
_cell.angle_alpha   90.00
_cell.angle_beta   90.00
_cell.angle_gamma   90.00
#
_symmetry.space_group_name_H-M   'P 1'
#
loop_
_entity.id
_entity.type
_entity.pdbx_description
1 polymer ?
#
loop_
_entity_poly.entity_id
_entity_poly.type
_entity_poly.pdbx_seq_one_letter_code
_entity_poly.pdbx_strand_id
1 'polypeptide(L)'
;MPPAAPHGDAWRPTLPKPMRSAYVLASGSEPEFTNLAVTKFAKPGEPPFCETLDYIFVSDGDGWTVRAVRPLPSKEAVLDKGGVESYPTLEEPSDHTMIWADLGLA
;
A
#
# COMPACT_ATOMS: atom_id res chain seq x y z
N MET A 1 -4.27 -14.40 2.04
CA MET A 1 -4.55 -15.08 3.33
C MET A 1 -3.30 -14.95 4.18
N PRO A 2 -3.37 -14.42 5.42
CA PRO A 2 -2.20 -14.44 6.30
C PRO A 2 -1.74 -15.89 6.54
N PRO A 3 -0.45 -16.13 6.80
CA PRO A 3 0.04 -17.46 7.11
C PRO A 3 -0.71 -18.04 8.31
N ALA A 4 -0.94 -19.35 8.28
CA ALA A 4 -1.52 -20.04 9.41
C ALA A 4 -0.63 -19.85 10.64
N ALA A 5 -1.23 -19.62 11.79
CA ALA A 5 -0.51 -19.58 13.05
C ALA A 5 0.26 -20.91 13.25
N PRO A 6 1.46 -20.89 13.86
CA PRO A 6 2.19 -22.10 14.20
C PRO A 6 1.30 -23.11 14.93
N HIS A 7 1.52 -24.40 14.71
CA HIS A 7 0.69 -25.45 15.29
C HIS A 7 0.67 -25.34 16.82
N GLY A 8 -0.53 -25.20 17.41
CA GLY A 8 -0.74 -25.03 18.85
C GLY A 8 -0.75 -23.56 19.34
N ASP A 9 -0.54 -22.59 18.46
CA ASP A 9 -0.60 -21.17 18.81
C ASP A 9 -2.05 -20.64 18.82
N ALA A 10 -2.59 -20.53 20.04
CA ALA A 10 -3.92 -19.98 20.30
C ALA A 10 -3.92 -18.45 20.43
N TRP A 11 -2.76 -17.78 20.35
CA TRP A 11 -2.70 -16.34 20.53
C TRP A 11 -3.54 -15.61 19.47
N ARG A 12 -4.39 -14.70 19.92
CA ARG A 12 -5.17 -13.79 19.07
C ARG A 12 -5.14 -12.41 19.71
N PRO A 13 -4.96 -11.34 18.93
CA PRO A 13 -5.05 -10.00 19.49
C PRO A 13 -6.51 -9.69 19.82
N THR A 14 -6.77 -9.24 21.05
CA THR A 14 -8.06 -8.63 21.39
C THR A 14 -8.02 -7.19 20.91
N LEU A 15 -8.65 -6.92 19.77
CA LEU A 15 -8.72 -5.57 19.19
C LEU A 15 -10.05 -4.92 19.62
N PRO A 16 -10.05 -3.97 20.57
CA PRO A 16 -11.28 -3.29 20.99
C PRO A 16 -11.90 -2.46 19.86
N LYS A 17 -11.06 -1.97 18.93
CA LYS A 17 -11.47 -1.24 17.73
C LYS A 17 -10.75 -1.83 16.52
N PRO A 18 -11.42 -2.64 15.69
CA PRO A 18 -10.79 -3.17 14.47
C PRO A 18 -10.45 -2.02 13.53
N MET A 19 -9.29 -2.10 12.89
CA MET A 19 -8.87 -1.12 11.88
C MET A 19 -9.01 -1.71 10.48
N ARG A 20 -9.27 -0.84 9.50
CA ARG A 20 -9.43 -1.18 8.08
C ARG A 20 -8.58 -0.24 7.22
N SER A 21 -8.10 -0.72 6.08
CA SER A 21 -7.34 0.11 5.13
C SER A 21 -8.24 1.19 4.54
N ALA A 22 -7.78 2.44 4.55
CA ALA A 22 -8.49 3.55 3.94
C ALA A 22 -8.67 3.35 2.43
N TYR A 23 -7.69 2.75 1.74
CA TYR A 23 -7.77 2.46 0.31
C TYR A 23 -8.81 1.39 0.01
N VAL A 24 -8.86 0.31 0.80
CA VAL A 24 -9.91 -0.71 0.64
C VAL A 24 -11.29 -0.13 0.89
N LEU A 25 -11.44 0.74 1.90
CA LEU A 25 -12.73 1.37 2.20
C LEU A 25 -13.19 2.32 1.09
N ALA A 26 -12.29 3.14 0.53
CA ALA A 26 -12.65 4.14 -0.47
C ALA A 26 -12.72 3.59 -1.91
N SER A 27 -11.85 2.63 -2.25
CA SER A 27 -11.63 2.17 -3.63
C SER A 27 -11.94 0.69 -3.83
N GLY A 28 -12.23 -0.07 -2.77
CA GLY A 28 -12.53 -1.50 -2.83
C GLY A 28 -11.29 -2.41 -2.90
N SER A 29 -10.10 -1.86 -3.09
CA SER A 29 -8.83 -2.59 -3.10
C SER A 29 -7.67 -1.72 -2.60
N GLU A 30 -6.56 -2.37 -2.25
CA GLU A 30 -5.29 -1.67 -2.07
C GLU A 30 -4.75 -1.14 -3.42
N PRO A 31 -3.83 -0.16 -3.41
CA PRO A 31 -3.08 0.22 -4.61
C PRO A 31 -2.33 -0.98 -5.21
N GLU A 32 -1.99 -0.91 -6.49
CA GLU A 32 -1.15 -1.95 -7.11
C GLU A 32 0.29 -1.90 -6.58
N PHE A 33 0.79 -0.70 -6.29
CA PHE A 33 2.08 -0.50 -5.63
C PHE A 33 2.10 0.79 -4.81
N THR A 34 2.97 0.80 -3.82
CA THR A 34 3.37 2.03 -3.10
C THR A 34 4.89 2.15 -3.02
N ASN A 35 5.64 1.10 -3.35
CA ASN A 35 7.09 1.12 -3.51
C ASN A 35 7.46 0.64 -4.94
N LEU A 36 8.42 1.30 -5.57
CA LEU A 36 9.06 0.88 -6.81
C LEU A 36 10.57 1.07 -6.70
N ALA A 37 11.31 -0.01 -6.45
CA ALA A 37 12.74 0.07 -6.19
C ALA A 37 13.55 -1.05 -6.86
N VAL A 38 14.72 -0.66 -7.40
CA VAL A 38 15.81 -1.57 -7.76
C VAL A 38 16.91 -1.46 -6.71
N THR A 39 17.32 -2.59 -6.14
CA THR A 39 18.43 -2.61 -5.16
C THR A 39 19.73 -3.06 -5.82
N LYS A 40 20.87 -2.74 -5.20
CA LYS A 40 22.21 -3.21 -5.64
C LYS A 40 22.36 -4.74 -5.69
N PHE A 41 21.42 -5.49 -5.13
CA PHE A 41 21.42 -6.95 -5.12
C PHE A 41 20.58 -7.56 -6.25
N ALA A 42 19.88 -6.74 -7.04
CA ALA A 42 19.10 -7.20 -8.18
C ALA A 42 20.02 -7.85 -9.22
N LYS A 43 19.64 -9.03 -9.71
CA LYS A 43 20.38 -9.69 -10.79
C LYS A 43 20.01 -9.08 -12.15
N PRO A 44 20.90 -9.17 -13.17
CA PRO A 44 20.54 -8.77 -14.52
C PRO A 44 19.26 -9.47 -14.99
N GLY A 45 18.26 -8.68 -15.40
CA GLY A 45 16.97 -9.17 -15.88
C GLY A 45 15.93 -9.51 -14.79
N GLU A 46 16.24 -9.34 -13.50
CA GLU A 46 15.21 -9.38 -12.45
C GLU A 46 14.35 -8.09 -12.52
N PRO A 47 13.02 -8.20 -12.47
CA PRO A 47 12.15 -7.03 -12.45
C PRO A 47 12.36 -6.22 -11.16
N PRO A 48 12.09 -4.91 -11.19
CA PRO A 48 12.12 -4.09 -9.98
C PRO A 48 11.11 -4.60 -8.96
N PHE A 49 11.40 -4.41 -7.67
CA PHE A 49 10.40 -4.65 -6.64
C PHE A 49 9.35 -3.55 -6.73
N CYS A 50 8.12 -3.92 -7.07
CA CYS A 50 7.03 -2.98 -7.29
C CYS A 50 5.77 -3.54 -6.64
N GLU A 51 5.52 -3.20 -5.37
CA GLU A 51 4.41 -3.75 -4.59
C GLU A 51 3.87 -2.75 -3.57
N THR A 52 2.72 -3.06 -2.99
CA THR A 52 2.09 -2.27 -1.94
C THR A 52 2.63 -2.64 -0.57
N LEU A 53 3.29 -1.68 0.06
CA LEU A 53 3.91 -1.80 1.39
C LEU A 53 3.35 -0.79 2.41
N ASP A 54 2.69 0.27 1.95
CA ASP A 54 2.26 1.39 2.78
C ASP A 54 0.74 1.40 2.92
N TYR A 55 0.28 1.60 4.16
CA TYR A 55 -1.14 1.52 4.50
C TYR A 55 -1.53 2.66 5.44
N ILE A 56 -2.75 3.16 5.28
CA ILE A 56 -3.41 4.03 6.26
C ILE A 56 -4.54 3.21 6.87
N PHE A 57 -4.34 2.73 8.10
CA PHE A 57 -5.35 1.98 8.85
C PHE A 57 -6.20 2.92 9.72
N VAL A 58 -7.51 2.78 9.65
CA VAL A 58 -8.47 3.61 10.40
C VAL A 58 -9.52 2.77 11.11
N SER A 59 -9.99 3.24 12.27
CA SER A 59 -11.15 2.69 12.99
C SER A 59 -12.46 3.19 12.36
N ASP A 60 -12.77 2.68 11.17
CA ASP A 60 -13.96 3.08 10.40
C ASP A 60 -15.27 2.81 11.15
N GLY A 61 -16.12 3.84 11.20
CA GLY A 61 -17.39 3.81 11.94
C GLY A 61 -17.28 4.00 13.46
N ASP A 62 -16.06 4.19 13.99
CA ASP A 62 -15.80 4.47 15.41
C ASP A 62 -14.78 5.62 15.54
N GLY A 63 -15.28 6.83 15.32
CA GLY A 63 -14.53 8.09 15.42
C GLY A 63 -14.00 8.62 14.08
N TRP A 64 -13.89 7.77 13.06
CA TRP A 64 -13.41 8.17 11.74
C TRP A 64 -14.25 7.58 10.60
N THR A 65 -14.38 8.34 9.51
CA THR A 65 -14.93 7.90 8.23
C THR A 65 -14.00 8.33 7.11
N VAL A 66 -13.69 7.41 6.19
CA VAL A 66 -12.88 7.71 5.01
C VAL A 66 -13.76 8.36 3.95
N ARG A 67 -13.41 9.57 3.53
CA ARG A 67 -14.16 10.32 2.50
C ARG A 67 -13.58 10.10 1.11
N ALA A 68 -12.25 10.11 1.01
CA ALA A 68 -11.53 9.94 -0.23
C ALA A 68 -10.09 9.47 0.06
N VAL A 69 -9.42 8.96 -0.96
CA VAL A 69 -7.98 8.66 -0.96
C VAL A 69 -7.34 9.22 -2.22
N ARG A 70 -6.02 9.40 -2.20
CA ARG A 70 -5.27 9.73 -3.42
C ARG A 70 -5.39 8.61 -4.44
N PRO A 71 -5.82 8.86 -5.69
CA PRO A 71 -5.58 7.93 -6.76
C PRO A 71 -4.07 7.76 -6.97
N LEU A 72 -3.62 6.51 -7.04
CA LEU A 72 -2.23 6.15 -7.36
C LEU A 72 -2.19 5.60 -8.79
N PRO A 73 -1.10 5.78 -9.52
CA PRO A 73 -0.98 5.22 -10.86
C PRO A 73 -0.93 3.68 -10.81
N SER A 74 -1.36 3.02 -11.88
CA SER A 74 -1.21 1.57 -12.02
C SER A 74 0.24 1.21 -12.40
N LYS A 75 0.61 -0.06 -12.17
CA LYS A 75 1.91 -0.60 -12.63
C LYS A 75 2.05 -0.45 -14.14
N GLU A 76 1.01 -0.73 -14.92
CA GLU A 76 1.02 -0.57 -16.39
C GLU A 76 1.32 0.88 -16.81
N ALA A 77 0.75 1.87 -16.12
CA ALA A 77 0.96 3.27 -16.44
C ALA A 77 2.42 3.72 -16.19
N VAL A 78 3.06 3.17 -15.15
CA VAL A 78 4.41 3.58 -14.72
C VAL A 78 5.51 2.75 -15.39
N LEU A 79 5.38 1.42 -15.35
CA LEU A 79 6.39 0.50 -15.87
C LEU A 79 6.33 0.41 -17.41
N ASP A 80 5.15 0.13 -17.97
CA ASP A 80 5.04 -0.19 -19.40
C ASP A 80 4.94 1.08 -20.26
N LYS A 81 4.01 1.98 -19.91
CA LYS A 81 3.77 3.22 -20.65
C LYS A 81 4.74 4.33 -20.28
N GLY A 82 5.09 4.42 -19.00
CA GLY A 82 6.04 5.41 -18.48
C GLY A 82 7.50 5.02 -18.68
N GLY A 83 7.80 3.74 -18.87
CA GLY A 83 9.17 3.24 -19.00
C GLY A 83 10.03 3.46 -17.76
N VAL A 84 9.42 3.59 -16.58
CA VAL A 84 10.13 3.83 -15.32
C VAL A 84 10.56 2.51 -14.71
N GLU A 85 11.87 2.30 -14.60
CA GLU A 85 12.43 1.06 -14.04
C GLU A 85 12.59 1.11 -12.52
N SER A 86 12.75 2.29 -11.94
CA SER A 86 12.88 2.49 -10.50
C SER A 86 12.46 3.91 -10.14
N TYR A 87 11.91 4.08 -8.96
CA TYR A 87 11.94 5.34 -8.25
C TYR A 87 13.19 5.41 -7.35
N PRO A 88 13.65 6.60 -6.93
CA PRO A 88 13.15 7.92 -7.33
C PRO A 88 13.49 8.30 -8.79
N THR A 89 12.75 9.26 -9.35
CA THR A 89 13.04 9.96 -10.62
C THR A 89 13.23 11.46 -10.36
N LEU A 90 13.35 12.26 -11.44
CA LEU A 90 13.35 13.72 -11.31
C LEU A 90 12.02 14.26 -10.78
N GLU A 91 10.91 13.59 -11.11
CA GLU A 91 9.55 13.98 -10.75
C GLU A 91 9.04 13.29 -9.49
N GLU A 92 9.51 12.08 -9.18
CA GLU A 92 9.16 11.32 -7.98
C GLU A 92 10.38 11.20 -7.06
N PRO A 93 10.48 11.98 -5.97
CA PRO A 93 11.71 12.10 -5.19
C PRO A 93 11.97 10.93 -4.21
N SER A 94 11.06 9.96 -4.11
CA SER A 94 11.12 8.84 -3.17
C SER A 94 10.84 7.52 -3.88
N ASP A 95 11.47 6.43 -3.44
CA ASP A 95 11.15 5.07 -3.93
C ASP A 95 9.75 4.60 -3.49
N HIS A 96 9.20 5.23 -2.44
CA HIS A 96 7.80 5.12 -2.04
C HIS A 96 6.95 6.27 -2.60
N THR A 97 5.78 5.93 -3.14
CA THR A 97 4.79 6.91 -3.60
C THR A 97 3.97 7.45 -2.44
N MET A 98 3.77 8.77 -2.40
CA MET A 98 2.95 9.39 -1.37
C MET A 98 1.49 8.90 -1.41
N ILE A 99 1.04 8.33 -0.29
CA ILE A 99 -0.35 7.97 -0.03
C ILE A 99 -1.01 9.01 0.89
N TRP A 100 -2.30 9.28 0.69
CA TRP A 100 -3.08 10.15 1.60
C TRP A 100 -4.56 9.76 1.62
N ALA A 101 -5.24 10.09 2.71
CA ALA A 101 -6.67 9.90 2.89
C ALA A 101 -7.33 11.17 3.46
N ASP A 102 -8.52 11.51 2.96
CA ASP A 102 -9.41 12.51 3.56
C ASP A 102 -10.26 11.82 4.64
N LEU A 103 -10.13 12.27 5.88
CA LEU A 103 -10.80 11.70 7.03
C LEU A 103 -11.80 12.69 7.63
N GLY A 104 -13.03 12.23 7.84
CA GLY A 104 -14.02 12.91 8.66
C GLY A 104 -14.11 12.30 10.05
N LEU A 105 -14.52 13.11 11.03
CA LEU A 105 -15.04 12.57 12.28
C LEU A 105 -16.41 11.92 12.02
N ALA A 106 -16.60 10.73 12.59
CA ALA A 106 -17.86 9.97 12.54
C ALA A 106 -18.88 10.47 13.57
#